data_AF-A0A9D4RLL7-F1
#
_entry.id   AF-A0A9D4RLL7-F1
#
_cell.length_a   1.000
_cell.length_b   1.000
_cell.length_c   1.000
_cell.angle_alpha   90.00
_cell.angle_beta   90.00
_cell.angle_gamma   90.00
#
_symmetry.space_group_name_H-M   'P 1'
#
loop_
_entity.id
_entity.type
_entity.pdbx_description
1 polymer ?
#
loop_
_entity_poly.entity_id
_entity_poly.type
_entity_poly.pdbx_seq_one_letter_code
_entity_poly.pdbx_strand_id
1 'polypeptide(L)'
;MAKCGAVSKRKAAEMFGIPKSTPMDKLAGQTPEHRARPGPSNVLTAAEENALVEYCTGMASISYPVTLNELCIEVKTILDCDGRTNPFPNKTPYRHWFNAFKSQHTELSLDINESLLTWT
;
A
#
# COMPACT_ATOMS: atom_id res chain seq x y z
N MET A 1 -43.67 -10.64 13.55
CA MET A 1 -42.80 -9.46 13.33
C MET A 1 -41.77 -9.81 12.26
N ALA A 2 -42.07 -9.48 11.00
CA ALA A 2 -41.14 -9.64 9.89
C ALA A 2 -40.23 -8.41 9.82
N LYS A 3 -38.91 -8.61 9.84
CA LYS A 3 -37.95 -7.54 9.47
C LYS A 3 -37.71 -7.62 7.98
N CYS A 4 -38.08 -6.53 7.31
CA CYS A 4 -37.80 -6.24 5.91
C CYS A 4 -36.29 -6.45 5.59
N GLY A 5 -35.98 -7.18 4.51
CA GLY A 5 -34.70 -7.13 3.79
C GLY A 5 -33.43 -7.75 4.41
N ALA A 6 -33.42 -8.17 5.68
CA ALA A 6 -32.19 -8.68 6.31
C ALA A 6 -31.98 -10.19 6.08
N VAL A 7 -31.00 -10.54 5.25
CA VAL A 7 -30.55 -11.93 5.05
C VAL A 7 -29.95 -12.48 6.35
N SER A 8 -30.33 -13.69 6.77
CA SER A 8 -29.77 -14.30 7.98
C SER A 8 -28.28 -14.62 7.79
N LYS A 9 -27.48 -14.61 8.88
CA LYS A 9 -26.02 -14.89 8.83
C LYS A 9 -25.69 -16.21 8.10
N ARG A 10 -26.53 -17.23 8.31
CA ARG A 10 -26.43 -18.54 7.64
C ARG A 10 -26.75 -18.44 6.16
N LYS A 11 -27.80 -17.70 5.79
CA LYS A 11 -28.20 -17.52 4.40
C LYS A 11 -27.16 -16.69 3.63
N ALA A 12 -26.54 -15.71 4.28
CA ALA A 12 -25.40 -14.97 3.73
C ALA A 12 -24.19 -15.89 3.50
N ALA A 13 -23.81 -16.71 4.49
CA ALA A 13 -22.71 -17.67 4.35
C ALA A 13 -22.90 -18.64 3.17
N GLU A 14 -24.13 -19.17 3.02
CA GLU A 14 -24.50 -20.05 1.91
C GLU A 14 -24.47 -19.32 0.55
N MET A 15 -25.03 -18.10 0.47
CA MET A 15 -25.03 -17.28 -0.74
C MET A 15 -23.63 -16.94 -1.25
N PHE A 16 -22.69 -16.68 -0.34
CA PHE A 16 -21.33 -16.29 -0.69
C PHE A 16 -20.34 -17.48 -0.69
N GLY A 17 -20.76 -18.68 -0.29
CA GLY A 17 -19.88 -19.86 -0.21
C GLY A 17 -18.75 -19.73 0.82
N ILE A 18 -18.96 -18.93 1.87
CA ILE A 18 -17.95 -18.61 2.90
C ILE A 18 -18.36 -19.29 4.22
N PRO A 19 -17.41 -19.74 5.07
CA PRO A 19 -17.72 -20.24 6.39
C PRO A 19 -18.60 -19.29 7.21
N LYS A 20 -19.49 -19.83 8.03
CA LYS A 20 -20.39 -19.05 8.90
C LYS A 20 -19.62 -18.14 9.86
N SER A 21 -18.40 -18.53 10.26
CA SER A 21 -17.53 -17.71 11.13
C SER A 21 -17.24 -16.36 10.50
N THR A 22 -16.97 -16.29 9.20
CA THR A 22 -16.54 -15.03 8.56
C THR A 22 -17.58 -13.91 8.62
N PRO A 23 -18.89 -14.11 8.30
CA PRO A 23 -19.91 -13.09 8.55
C PRO A 23 -20.10 -12.79 10.04
N MET A 24 -19.87 -13.76 10.94
CA MET A 24 -19.96 -13.54 12.38
C MET A 24 -18.82 -12.65 12.89
N ASP A 25 -17.59 -12.89 12.44
CA ASP A 25 -16.38 -12.15 12.83
C ASP A 25 -16.44 -10.71 12.32
N LYS A 26 -16.96 -10.50 11.10
CA LYS A 26 -17.23 -9.16 10.56
C LYS A 26 -18.27 -8.41 11.39
N LEU A 27 -19.38 -9.05 11.75
CA LEU A 27 -20.43 -8.44 12.58
C LEU A 27 -19.97 -8.19 14.02
N ALA A 28 -19.02 -8.98 14.52
CA ALA A 28 -18.41 -8.80 15.84
C ALA A 28 -17.26 -7.77 15.83
N GLY A 29 -16.92 -7.20 14.67
CA GLY A 29 -15.82 -6.26 14.50
C GLY A 29 -14.42 -6.89 14.65
N GLN A 30 -14.31 -8.22 14.68
CA GLN A 30 -13.02 -8.92 14.80
C GLN A 30 -12.21 -8.89 13.51
N THR A 31 -12.89 -8.73 12.37
CA THR A 31 -12.26 -8.53 11.07
C THR A 31 -12.71 -7.19 10.51
N PRO A 32 -11.80 -6.40 9.90
CA PRO A 32 -12.17 -5.14 9.25
C PRO A 32 -13.32 -5.33 8.26
N GLU A 33 -14.28 -4.41 8.29
CA GLU A 33 -15.46 -4.46 7.40
C GLU A 33 -15.03 -4.30 5.93
N HIS A 34 -14.06 -3.41 5.69
CA HIS A 34 -13.47 -3.13 4.38
C HIS A 34 -12.33 -4.09 4.02
N ARG A 35 -11.87 -4.02 2.76
CA ARG A 35 -10.80 -4.84 2.19
C ARG A 35 -9.47 -4.56 2.92
N ALA A 36 -9.27 -5.15 4.09
CA ALA A 36 -7.96 -5.23 4.71
C ALA A 36 -7.10 -6.15 3.83
N ARG A 37 -5.98 -5.64 3.32
CA ARG A 37 -4.95 -6.48 2.70
C ARG A 37 -4.29 -7.24 3.85
N PRO A 38 -4.43 -8.58 3.93
CA PRO A 38 -3.77 -9.35 4.98
C PRO A 38 -2.27 -9.30 4.70
N GLY A 39 -1.53 -8.54 5.50
CA GLY A 39 -0.10 -8.36 5.35
C GLY A 39 0.46 -7.35 6.35
N PRO A 40 1.79 -7.28 6.53
CA PRO A 40 2.42 -6.23 7.30
C PRO A 40 1.99 -4.85 6.78
N SER A 41 1.81 -3.89 7.67
CA SER A 41 1.57 -2.51 7.29
C SER A 41 2.71 -2.00 6.40
N ASN A 42 2.38 -1.15 5.42
CA ASN A 42 3.39 -0.45 4.64
C ASN A 42 4.35 0.31 5.58
N VAL A 43 5.62 0.42 5.15
CA VAL A 43 6.66 1.11 5.92
C VAL A 43 6.30 2.59 6.13
N LEU A 44 5.62 3.17 5.15
CA LEU A 44 5.11 4.52 5.16
C LEU A 44 3.61 4.51 5.49
N THR A 45 3.14 5.59 6.11
CA THR A 45 1.71 5.80 6.30
C THR A 45 1.03 6.12 4.97
N ALA A 46 -0.28 5.88 4.86
CA ALA A 46 -1.01 6.20 3.64
C ALA A 46 -0.91 7.68 3.25
N ALA A 47 -0.78 8.58 4.23
CA ALA A 47 -0.57 10.01 3.97
C ALA A 47 0.81 10.29 3.36
N GLU A 48 1.86 9.65 3.89
CA GLU A 48 3.23 9.75 3.35
C GLU A 48 3.32 9.16 1.94
N GLU A 49 2.68 8.00 1.69
CA GLU A 49 2.65 7.38 0.36
C GLU A 49 1.93 8.28 -0.66
N ASN A 50 0.81 8.90 -0.28
CA ASN A 50 0.11 9.83 -1.15
C ASN A 50 0.95 11.09 -1.45
N ALA A 51 1.64 11.64 -0.45
CA ALA A 51 2.54 12.77 -0.67
C ALA A 51 3.69 12.43 -1.63
N LEU A 52 4.24 11.21 -1.55
CA LEU A 52 5.24 10.72 -2.49
C LEU A 52 4.69 10.55 -3.91
N VAL A 53 3.46 10.04 -4.05
CA VAL A 53 2.77 9.91 -5.33
C VAL A 53 2.56 11.28 -5.97
N GLU A 54 2.10 12.27 -5.20
CA GLU A 54 1.93 13.66 -5.65
C GLU A 54 3.26 14.28 -6.07
N TYR A 55 4.32 14.06 -5.30
CA TYR A 55 5.67 14.51 -5.65
C TYR A 55 6.15 13.91 -6.98
N CYS A 56 6.07 12.59 -7.14
CA CYS A 56 6.44 11.92 -8.38
C CYS A 56 5.63 12.42 -9.59
N THR A 57 4.32 12.62 -9.40
CA THR A 57 3.43 13.11 -10.46
C THR A 57 3.74 14.55 -10.83
N GLY A 58 3.99 15.41 -9.84
CA GLY A 58 4.39 16.80 -10.05
C GLY A 58 5.71 16.91 -10.82
N MET A 59 6.72 16.12 -10.44
CA MET A 59 8.01 16.08 -11.14
C MET A 59 7.87 15.57 -12.58
N ALA A 60 7.09 14.51 -12.80
CA ALA A 60 6.79 14.01 -14.14
C ALA A 60 6.09 15.07 -15.03
N SER A 61 5.21 15.90 -14.46
CA SER A 61 4.54 16.98 -15.20
C SER A 61 5.49 18.06 -15.74
N ILE A 62 6.65 18.25 -15.09
CA ILE A 62 7.69 19.22 -15.47
C ILE A 62 8.73 18.54 -16.39
N SER A 63 8.42 17.36 -16.94
CA SER A 63 9.34 16.54 -17.75
C SER A 63 10.62 16.12 -17.02
N TYR A 64 10.58 16.08 -15.69
CA TYR A 64 11.67 15.60 -14.85
C TYR A 64 11.21 14.37 -14.07
N PRO A 65 11.24 13.16 -14.66
CA PRO A 65 10.81 11.96 -13.96
C PRO A 65 11.77 11.62 -12.81
N VAL A 66 11.22 11.35 -11.62
CA VAL A 66 12.00 10.96 -10.44
C VAL A 66 12.60 9.56 -10.65
N THR A 67 13.90 9.42 -10.39
CA THR A 67 14.59 8.13 -10.47
C THR A 67 14.35 7.27 -9.23
N LEU A 68 14.56 5.96 -9.35
CA LEU A 68 14.44 5.02 -8.23
C LEU A 68 15.37 5.41 -7.06
N ASN A 69 16.59 5.84 -7.35
CA ASN A 69 17.56 6.21 -6.31
C ASN A 69 17.13 7.47 -5.56
N GLU A 70 16.65 8.50 -6.27
CA GLU A 70 16.13 9.73 -5.66
C GLU A 70 14.93 9.42 -4.77
N LEU A 71 13.99 8.60 -5.26
CA LEU A 71 12.84 8.18 -4.47
C LEU A 71 13.28 7.42 -3.21
N CYS A 72 14.27 6.53 -3.32
CA CYS A 72 14.78 5.78 -2.17
C CYS A 72 15.49 6.68 -1.15
N ILE A 73 16.19 7.72 -1.61
CA ILE A 73 16.80 8.74 -0.75
C ILE A 73 15.72 9.55 -0.04
N GLU A 74 14.67 9.97 -0.76
CA GLU A 74 13.57 10.75 -0.18
C GLU A 74 12.85 9.97 0.92
N VAL A 75 12.53 8.70 0.67
CA VAL A 75 11.91 7.81 1.66
C VAL A 75 12.80 7.65 2.89
N LYS A 76 14.12 7.52 2.69
CA LYS A 76 15.06 7.47 3.80
C LYS A 76 15.05 8.77 4.60
N THR A 77 15.06 9.92 3.94
CA THR A 77 14.98 11.24 4.59
C THR A 77 13.71 11.38 5.42
N ILE A 78 12.56 10.95 4.90
CA ILE A 78 11.28 10.94 5.64
C ILE A 78 11.41 10.09 6.92
N LEU A 79 11.95 8.88 6.82
CA LEU A 79 12.13 7.99 7.96
C LEU A 79 13.12 8.52 9.00
N ASP A 80 14.22 9.13 8.55
CA ASP A 80 15.24 9.72 9.42
C ASP A 80 14.69 10.99 10.13
N CYS A 81 13.90 11.83 9.45
CA CYS A 81 13.23 13.00 10.02
C CYS A 81 12.17 12.62 11.06
N ASP A 82 11.41 11.55 10.82
CA ASP A 82 10.40 11.06 11.76
C ASP A 82 11.00 10.31 12.97
N GLY A 83 12.31 10.05 12.97
CA GLY A 83 12.99 9.31 14.04
C GLY A 83 12.55 7.85 14.16
N ARG A 84 11.93 7.28 13.11
CA ARG A 84 11.44 5.90 13.11
C ARG A 84 12.59 4.91 12.91
N THR A 85 12.44 3.71 13.47
CA THR A 85 13.40 2.63 13.17
C THR A 85 13.19 2.19 11.73
N ASN A 86 14.20 2.42 10.89
CA ASN A 86 14.14 2.07 9.48
C ASN A 86 14.14 0.53 9.30
N PRO A 87 13.08 -0.06 8.72
CA PRO A 87 12.97 -1.51 8.57
C PRO A 87 13.78 -2.06 7.38
N PHE A 88 14.36 -1.19 6.55
CA PHE A 88 15.12 -1.62 5.38
C PHE A 88 16.55 -2.03 5.74
N PRO A 89 17.10 -3.09 5.11
CA PRO A 89 18.52 -3.41 5.19
C PRO A 89 19.35 -2.20 4.74
N ASN A 90 20.40 -1.85 5.49
CA ASN A 90 21.25 -0.67 5.25
C ASN A 90 20.51 0.69 5.27
N LYS A 91 19.30 0.73 5.86
CA LYS A 91 18.45 1.93 5.93
C LYS A 91 18.01 2.50 4.58
N THR A 92 18.03 1.70 3.51
CA THR A 92 17.64 2.17 2.17
C THR A 92 16.62 1.23 1.56
N PRO A 93 15.44 1.72 1.12
CA PRO A 93 14.53 0.91 0.35
C PRO A 93 15.20 0.47 -0.96
N TYR A 94 15.02 -0.80 -1.32
CA TYR A 94 15.57 -1.38 -2.55
C TYR A 94 14.44 -1.69 -3.55
N ARG A 95 14.82 -2.25 -4.70
CA ARG A 95 13.95 -2.62 -5.82
C ARG A 95 12.69 -3.40 -5.40
N HIS A 96 12.77 -4.25 -4.38
CA HIS A 96 11.61 -5.00 -3.89
C HIS A 96 10.51 -4.09 -3.31
N TRP A 97 10.89 -3.11 -2.48
CA TRP A 97 9.94 -2.13 -1.94
C TRP A 97 9.35 -1.28 -3.05
N PHE A 98 10.18 -0.81 -3.99
CA PHE A 98 9.70 -0.02 -5.12
C PHE A 98 8.68 -0.78 -5.98
N ASN A 99 8.94 -2.06 -6.27
CA ASN A 99 8.00 -2.90 -7.00
C ASN A 99 6.67 -3.06 -6.24
N ALA A 100 6.72 -3.23 -4.92
CA ALA A 100 5.53 -3.30 -4.09
C ALA A 100 4.76 -1.96 -4.11
N PHE A 101 5.46 -0.83 -3.97
CA PHE A 101 4.90 0.52 -4.06
C PHE A 101 4.24 0.75 -5.43
N LYS A 102 4.91 0.43 -6.53
CA LYS A 102 4.35 0.52 -7.89
C LYS A 102 3.11 -0.37 -8.08
N SER A 103 3.08 -1.56 -7.48
CA SER A 103 1.91 -2.44 -7.52
C SER A 103 0.71 -1.91 -6.75
N GLN A 104 0.95 -1.03 -5.76
CA GLN A 104 -0.09 -0.36 -4.99
C GLN A 104 -0.62 0.88 -5.71
N HIS A 105 0.26 1.58 -6.45
CA HIS A 105 -0.04 2.81 -7.18
C HIS A 105 0.12 2.63 -8.69
N THR A 106 -0.77 1.86 -9.30
CA THR A 106 -0.76 1.60 -10.76
C THR A 106 -0.98 2.85 -11.62
N GLU A 107 -1.45 3.94 -11.00
CA GLU A 107 -1.63 5.27 -11.61
C GLU A 107 -0.30 5.97 -11.91
N LEU A 108 0.78 5.56 -11.23
CA LEU A 108 2.12 6.08 -11.48
C LEU A 108 2.73 5.41 -12.71
N SER A 109 2.78 6.14 -13.83
CA SER A 109 3.65 5.83 -14.97
C SER A 109 5.11 6.15 -14.63
N LEU A 110 5.63 5.57 -13.55
CA LEU A 110 7.06 5.58 -13.25
C LEU A 110 7.71 4.52 -14.14
N ASP A 111 8.17 4.94 -15.31
CA ASP A 111 9.11 4.14 -16.08
C ASP A 111 10.42 4.09 -15.29
N ILE A 112 10.79 2.88 -14.89
CA ILE A 112 12.11 2.63 -14.34
C ILE A 112 13.05 2.94 -15.50
N ASN A 113 13.69 4.10 -15.48
CA ASN A 113 14.80 4.35 -16.39
C ASN A 113 15.97 3.52 -15.87
N GLU A 114 15.95 2.23 -16.20
CA GLU A 114 16.92 1.22 -15.79
C GLU A 114 18.34 1.53 -16.32
N SER A 115 18.44 2.51 -17.22
CA SER A 115 19.66 2.93 -17.93
C SER A 115 20.72 3.64 -17.08
N LEU A 116 20.44 3.98 -15.82
CA LEU A 116 21.43 4.56 -14.88
C LEU A 116 21.81 3.61 -13.74
N LEU A 117 21.40 2.34 -13.78
CA LEU A 117 21.86 1.31 -12.84
C LEU A 117 23.20 0.69 -13.29
N THR A 118 24.25 1.50 -13.44
CA THR A 118 25.62 0.97 -13.51
C THR A 118 26.15 0.80 -12.10
N TRP A 119 26.03 -0.42 -11.54
CA TRP A 119 26.83 -0.82 -10.38
C TRP A 119 28.22 -1.21 -10.90
N THR A 120 29.12 -0.23 -10.98
CA THR A 120 30.57 -0.50 -11.01
C THR A 120 31.13 -0.39 -9.61
#